data_AF-A0A819D8A7-F1
#
_entry.id   AF-A0A819D8A7-F1
#
_cell.length_a   1.000
_cell.length_b   1.000
_cell.length_c   1.000
_cell.angle_alpha   90.00
_cell.angle_beta   90.00
_cell.angle_gamma   90.00
#
_symmetry.space_group_name_H-M   'P 1'
#
loop_
_entity.id
_entity.type
_entity.pdbx_description
1 polymer ?
#
loop_
_entity_poly.entity_id
_entity_poly.type
_entity_poly.pdbx_seq_one_letter_code
_entity_poly.pdbx_strand_id
1 'polypeptide(L)'
;MFSRRIKKRSNYLCYVIIILVILFLYITINIYKFSQVNSIQSSYCSELCPYSSILSNDTLQFDSSHFIRHFPDFVCPQNFRNLADWVYGWPDQFHEHLKKPTDKGQQIAPCLPHGSIIYVRIWVINEFFDHVYPYLQNNFVLVTGEGDLSSPVHMEHLESPDSKIIHWFGQNGQYDVSKSKKFTHIPIGINCYEMADAIQSIYSQQRDYKLSPIFYELDEPSGYIQPQDVSNRALTTNIEKEDLVLINFDKGTDKSGLRSHIWKNLCMKKKSSNYTFVTCISKPGGVQIKELPKLYERNRQYPFWLSPRGNGIDCHRTWEALYLDIIPIVWNNSLNILYENLPVVIINNYEELNENILYEKLNEISKKKLSGKKVYQYEKLRNAYWRRLILNKSRHRKKKSIYKRTKRCWSAKSTVNWKQYLPF
;
A
#
# COMPACT_ATOMS: atom_id res chain seq x y z
N MET A 1 14.25 32.04 -80.99
CA MET A 1 14.36 32.36 -79.55
C MET A 1 13.42 31.57 -78.62
N PHE A 2 12.34 30.94 -79.12
CA PHE A 2 11.36 30.23 -78.28
C PHE A 2 11.85 28.88 -77.71
N SER A 3 12.63 28.09 -78.48
CA SER A 3 13.04 26.74 -78.04
C SER A 3 14.08 26.72 -76.90
N ARG A 4 14.93 27.76 -76.79
CA ARG A 4 15.91 27.90 -75.69
C ARG A 4 15.26 28.24 -74.34
N ARG A 5 14.11 28.92 -74.32
CA ARG A 5 13.36 29.23 -73.07
C ARG A 5 12.62 28.00 -72.52
N ILE A 6 12.15 27.10 -73.38
CA ILE A 6 11.48 25.85 -72.98
C ILE A 6 12.48 24.87 -72.37
N LYS A 7 13.67 24.69 -72.97
CA LYS A 7 14.76 23.86 -72.40
C LYS A 7 15.24 24.35 -71.02
N LYS A 8 15.36 25.67 -70.81
CA LYS A 8 15.75 26.24 -69.50
C LYS A 8 14.69 26.02 -68.42
N ARG A 9 13.39 26.15 -68.75
CA ARG A 9 12.28 25.85 -67.82
C ARG A 9 12.19 24.37 -67.49
N SER A 10 12.42 23.49 -68.48
CA SER A 10 12.48 22.04 -68.26
C SER A 10 13.61 21.64 -67.31
N ASN A 11 14.81 22.21 -67.47
CA ASN A 11 15.95 21.93 -66.58
C ASN A 11 15.72 22.44 -65.15
N TYR A 12 15.07 23.59 -64.99
CA TYR A 12 14.69 24.11 -63.67
C TYR A 12 13.64 23.24 -62.99
N LEU A 13 12.62 22.79 -63.74
CA LEU A 13 11.60 21.88 -63.22
C LEU A 13 12.21 20.53 -62.81
N CYS A 14 13.13 19.97 -63.62
CA CYS A 14 13.89 18.77 -63.24
C CYS A 14 14.71 18.99 -61.97
N TYR A 15 15.36 20.16 -61.82
CA TYR A 15 16.15 20.48 -60.62
C TYR A 15 15.28 20.58 -59.36
N VAL A 16 14.12 21.23 -59.46
CA VAL A 16 13.15 21.31 -58.36
C VAL A 16 12.60 19.93 -58.00
N ILE A 17 12.29 19.08 -58.98
CA ILE A 17 11.84 17.69 -58.74
C ILE A 17 12.92 16.88 -58.03
N ILE A 18 14.19 17.00 -58.44
CA ILE A 18 15.32 16.32 -57.80
C ILE A 18 15.45 16.77 -56.33
N ILE A 19 15.36 18.07 -56.04
CA ILE A 19 15.39 18.58 -54.66
C ILE A 19 14.23 18.02 -53.83
N LEU A 20 13.01 18.01 -54.37
CA LEU A 20 11.83 17.48 -53.66
C LEU A 20 11.97 15.97 -53.39
N VAL A 21 12.53 15.20 -54.33
CA VAL A 21 12.81 13.77 -54.15
C VAL A 21 13.88 13.55 -53.07
N ILE A 22 14.96 14.35 -53.07
CA ILE A 22 16.00 14.28 -52.03
C ILE A 22 15.41 14.63 -50.65
N LEU A 23 14.58 15.67 -50.57
CA LEU A 23 13.93 16.09 -49.32
C LEU A 23 12.97 15.00 -48.81
N PHE A 24 12.19 14.40 -49.71
CA PHE A 24 11.29 13.30 -49.40
C PHE A 24 12.04 12.07 -48.90
N LEU A 25 13.14 11.69 -49.58
CA LEU A 25 14.02 10.59 -49.17
C LEU A 25 14.67 10.89 -47.80
N TYR A 26 15.14 12.11 -47.57
CA TYR A 26 15.70 12.51 -46.28
C TYR A 26 14.66 12.42 -45.16
N ILE A 27 13.43 12.89 -45.39
CA ILE A 27 12.33 12.82 -44.42
C ILE A 27 11.96 11.36 -44.15
N THR A 28 11.79 10.53 -45.18
CA THR A 28 11.44 9.11 -45.02
C THR A 28 12.54 8.31 -44.31
N ILE A 29 13.81 8.54 -44.61
CA ILE A 29 14.94 7.91 -43.90
C ILE A 29 14.95 8.32 -42.42
N ASN A 30 14.71 9.59 -42.10
CA ASN A 30 14.66 10.05 -40.72
C ASN A 30 13.45 9.48 -39.97
N ILE A 31 12.27 9.39 -40.60
CA ILE A 31 11.08 8.73 -40.03
C ILE A 31 11.35 7.25 -39.78
N TYR A 32 11.98 6.55 -40.73
CA TYR A 32 12.32 5.13 -40.58
C TYR A 32 13.33 4.90 -39.45
N LYS A 33 14.40 5.70 -39.38
CA LYS A 33 15.37 5.67 -38.27
C LYS A 33 14.70 5.94 -36.92
N PHE A 34 13.82 6.94 -36.86
CA PHE A 34 13.07 7.25 -35.65
C PHE A 34 12.14 6.09 -35.24
N SER A 35 11.47 5.45 -36.20
CA SER A 35 10.63 4.27 -35.95
C SER A 35 11.44 3.09 -35.42
N GLN A 36 12.61 2.81 -36.00
CA GLN A 36 13.54 1.76 -35.57
C GLN A 36 14.04 1.98 -34.13
N VAL A 37 14.46 3.20 -33.79
CA VAL A 37 14.89 3.54 -32.42
C VAL A 37 13.75 3.35 -31.42
N ASN A 38 12.53 3.78 -31.77
CA ASN A 38 11.36 3.58 -30.92
C ASN A 38 11.02 2.09 -30.73
N SER A 39 11.16 1.25 -31.77
CA SER A 39 10.91 -0.19 -31.65
C SER A 39 11.96 -0.89 -30.79
N ILE A 40 13.24 -0.54 -30.92
CA ILE A 40 14.32 -1.11 -30.11
C ILE A 40 14.17 -0.69 -28.64
N GLN A 41 13.88 0.59 -28.39
CA GLN A 41 13.62 1.12 -27.05
C GLN A 41 12.37 0.49 -26.42
N SER A 42 11.31 0.30 -27.20
CA SER A 42 10.12 -0.42 -26.77
C SER A 42 10.45 -1.86 -26.36
N SER A 43 11.29 -2.56 -27.12
CA SER A 43 11.75 -3.92 -26.79
C SER A 43 12.58 -3.93 -25.50
N TYR A 44 13.59 -3.06 -25.41
CA TYR A 44 14.47 -2.94 -24.24
C TYR A 44 13.70 -2.61 -22.95
N CYS A 45 12.88 -1.57 -22.97
CA CYS A 45 12.06 -1.20 -21.81
C CYS A 45 11.04 -2.29 -21.45
N SER A 46 10.57 -3.07 -22.43
CA SER A 46 9.68 -4.20 -22.16
C SER A 46 10.38 -5.35 -21.46
N GLU A 47 11.65 -5.63 -21.80
CA GLU A 47 12.44 -6.71 -21.17
C GLU A 47 12.84 -6.39 -19.73
N LEU A 48 13.11 -5.11 -19.45
CA LEU A 48 13.39 -4.58 -18.12
C LEU A 48 12.16 -4.45 -17.24
N CYS A 49 10.97 -4.64 -17.82
CA CYS A 49 9.70 -4.60 -17.13
C CYS A 49 9.21 -6.01 -16.84
N PRO A 50 9.71 -6.69 -15.79
CA PRO A 50 9.20 -8.02 -15.43
C PRO A 50 7.71 -7.95 -15.02
N TYR A 51 7.20 -6.75 -14.76
CA TYR A 51 5.82 -6.48 -14.38
C TYR A 51 4.99 -5.98 -15.56
N SER A 52 4.39 -6.91 -16.31
CA SER A 52 3.11 -6.63 -16.93
C SER A 52 2.04 -7.39 -16.16
N SER A 53 1.50 -6.78 -15.10
CA SER A 53 0.49 -7.48 -14.31
C SER A 53 -0.90 -7.30 -14.91
N ILE A 54 -1.57 -8.42 -15.18
CA ILE A 54 -3.00 -8.43 -15.53
C ILE A 54 -3.75 -8.64 -14.22
N LEU A 55 -4.49 -7.62 -13.80
CA LEU A 55 -5.37 -7.72 -12.64
C LEU A 55 -6.68 -8.34 -13.11
N SER A 56 -6.96 -9.57 -12.66
CA SER A 56 -8.31 -10.15 -12.69
C SER A 56 -9.06 -9.78 -11.40
N ASN A 57 -10.31 -10.25 -11.24
CA ASN A 57 -11.07 -10.01 -10.00
C ASN A 57 -10.36 -10.59 -8.76
N ASP A 58 -9.76 -11.79 -8.89
CA ASP A 58 -9.32 -12.58 -7.74
C ASP A 58 -7.82 -12.94 -7.78
N THR A 59 -7.14 -12.66 -8.91
CA THR A 59 -5.72 -12.99 -9.10
C THR A 59 -4.98 -11.84 -9.75
N LEU A 60 -3.72 -11.65 -9.32
CA LEU A 60 -2.78 -10.80 -10.02
C LEU A 60 -1.80 -11.70 -10.74
N GLN A 61 -1.92 -11.79 -12.06
CA GLN A 61 -0.97 -12.54 -12.86
C GLN A 61 0.23 -11.65 -13.15
N PHE A 62 1.41 -12.10 -12.74
CA PHE A 62 2.70 -11.53 -13.11
C PHE A 62 3.38 -12.45 -14.14
N ASP A 63 4.41 -11.96 -14.83
CA ASP A 63 5.33 -12.82 -15.59
C ASP A 63 6.28 -13.57 -14.61
N SER A 64 5.68 -14.32 -13.69
CA SER A 64 6.32 -15.17 -12.68
C SER A 64 5.86 -16.61 -12.89
N SER A 65 6.59 -17.58 -12.34
CA SER A 65 6.21 -19.01 -12.37
C SER A 65 4.98 -19.33 -11.51
N HIS A 66 4.45 -18.37 -10.76
CA HIS A 66 3.45 -18.59 -9.72
C HIS A 66 2.38 -17.49 -9.73
N PHE A 67 1.12 -17.87 -9.51
CA PHE A 67 0.04 -16.92 -9.27
C PHE A 67 0.24 -16.21 -7.94
N ILE A 68 0.19 -14.88 -7.96
CA ILE A 68 0.20 -14.08 -6.73
C ILE A 68 -1.22 -13.87 -6.28
N ARG A 69 -1.51 -14.32 -5.06
CA ARG A 69 -2.83 -14.20 -4.44
C ARG A 69 -3.14 -12.73 -4.18
N HIS A 70 -4.31 -12.29 -4.62
CA HIS A 70 -4.78 -10.95 -4.34
C HIS A 70 -5.81 -11.01 -3.21
N PHE A 71 -5.66 -10.15 -2.20
CA PHE A 71 -6.61 -10.02 -1.10
C PHE A 71 -7.26 -8.65 -1.20
N PRO A 72 -8.22 -8.42 -2.12
CA PRO A 72 -8.78 -7.10 -2.39
C PRO A 72 -9.47 -6.47 -1.17
N ASP A 73 -9.75 -7.27 -0.14
CA ASP A 73 -10.62 -6.88 0.96
C ASP A 73 -9.87 -6.21 2.09
N PHE A 74 -8.66 -6.70 2.36
CA PHE A 74 -7.88 -6.30 3.50
C PHE A 74 -6.77 -5.32 3.10
N VAL A 75 -6.59 -4.30 3.92
CA VAL A 75 -5.34 -3.56 3.96
C VAL A 75 -4.22 -4.51 4.36
N CYS A 76 -3.23 -4.65 3.48
CA CYS A 76 -1.99 -5.37 3.76
C CYS A 76 -0.85 -4.83 2.88
N PRO A 77 0.42 -4.94 3.29
CA PRO A 77 1.55 -4.28 2.60
C PRO A 77 1.70 -4.70 1.12
N GLN A 78 1.51 -5.99 0.82
CA GLN A 78 1.67 -6.53 -0.54
C GLN A 78 0.63 -5.93 -1.51
N ASN A 79 -0.55 -5.54 -1.03
CA ASN A 79 -1.55 -4.89 -1.89
C ASN A 79 -1.09 -3.53 -2.41
N PHE A 80 -0.30 -2.78 -1.62
CA PHE A 80 0.30 -1.52 -2.07
C PHE A 80 1.39 -1.75 -3.11
N ARG A 81 2.24 -2.76 -2.92
CA ARG A 81 3.25 -3.21 -3.90
C ARG A 81 2.60 -3.62 -5.22
N ASN A 82 1.53 -4.40 -5.14
CA ASN A 82 0.78 -4.92 -6.29
C ASN A 82 0.07 -3.83 -7.12
N LEU A 83 -0.02 -2.60 -6.60
CA LEU A 83 -0.50 -1.43 -7.31
C LEU A 83 0.56 -0.79 -8.23
N ALA A 84 1.83 -1.02 -7.93
CA ALA A 84 2.94 -0.31 -8.55
C ALA A 84 3.07 -0.63 -10.04
N ASP A 85 3.51 0.37 -10.80
CA ASP A 85 4.02 0.17 -12.13
C ASP A 85 5.39 -0.54 -12.05
N TRP A 86 6.24 -0.19 -11.08
CA TRP A 86 7.51 -0.86 -10.85
C TRP A 86 7.82 -1.00 -9.36
N VAL A 87 8.49 -2.08 -9.00
CA VAL A 87 8.88 -2.42 -7.63
C VAL A 87 10.40 -2.50 -7.55
N TYR A 88 11.00 -1.83 -6.58
CA TYR A 88 12.42 -1.93 -6.24
C TYR A 88 12.58 -2.63 -4.89
N GLY A 89 13.45 -3.66 -4.86
CA GLY A 89 13.66 -4.50 -3.68
C GLY A 89 12.50 -5.45 -3.40
N TRP A 90 12.11 -6.25 -4.39
CA TRP A 90 11.03 -7.23 -4.24
C TRP A 90 11.22 -8.09 -2.97
N PRO A 91 10.19 -8.21 -2.12
CA PRO A 91 10.30 -9.01 -0.90
C PRO A 91 10.29 -10.50 -1.27
N ASP A 92 11.30 -11.23 -0.82
CA ASP A 92 11.30 -12.68 -0.96
C ASP A 92 10.53 -13.34 0.20
N GLN A 93 9.24 -12.99 0.33
CA GLN A 93 8.35 -13.47 1.38
C GLN A 93 7.26 -14.35 0.77
N PHE A 94 6.79 -15.35 1.54
CA PHE A 94 5.63 -16.18 1.18
C PHE A 94 5.75 -16.90 -0.17
N HIS A 95 6.97 -17.32 -0.54
CA HIS A 95 7.27 -18.04 -1.79
C HIS A 95 6.95 -17.25 -3.08
N GLU A 96 6.84 -15.92 -2.99
CA GLU A 96 6.67 -15.03 -4.13
C GLU A 96 8.01 -14.78 -4.86
N HIS A 97 8.62 -15.83 -5.40
CA HIS A 97 9.87 -15.70 -6.14
C HIS A 97 9.62 -15.19 -7.57
N LEU A 98 10.32 -14.12 -7.96
CA LEU A 98 10.33 -13.65 -9.35
C LEU A 98 11.40 -14.36 -10.17
N LYS A 99 11.06 -14.66 -11.43
CA LYS A 99 12.02 -15.20 -12.41
C LYS A 99 13.08 -14.18 -12.82
N LYS A 100 12.72 -12.89 -12.80
CA LYS A 100 13.58 -11.77 -13.18
C LYS A 100 13.67 -10.79 -12.01
N PRO A 101 14.89 -10.37 -11.61
CA PRO A 101 15.06 -9.43 -10.51
C PRO A 101 14.65 -8.02 -10.95
N THR A 102 14.43 -7.17 -9.95
CA THR A 102 13.84 -5.83 -10.13
C THR A 102 14.72 -4.72 -9.60
N ASP A 103 15.97 -5.09 -9.35
CA ASP A 103 17.10 -4.31 -8.85
C ASP A 103 17.81 -3.49 -9.95
N LYS A 104 17.54 -3.75 -11.24
CA LYS A 104 18.06 -2.97 -12.38
C LYS A 104 17.43 -1.57 -12.50
N GLY A 105 17.29 -0.87 -11.38
CA GLY A 105 16.60 0.41 -11.26
C GLY A 105 17.15 1.50 -12.17
N GLN A 106 18.48 1.62 -12.27
CA GLN A 106 19.11 2.58 -13.17
C GLN A 106 18.72 2.36 -14.65
N GLN A 107 18.59 1.10 -15.07
CA GLN A 107 18.29 0.76 -16.46
C GLN A 107 16.81 1.00 -16.80
N ILE A 108 15.90 0.78 -15.84
CA ILE A 108 14.47 0.97 -16.05
C ILE A 108 13.99 2.40 -15.77
N ALA A 109 14.67 3.17 -14.92
CA ALA A 109 14.31 4.54 -14.56
C ALA A 109 14.01 5.45 -15.78
N PRO A 110 14.77 5.38 -16.89
CA PRO A 110 14.47 6.12 -18.12
C PRO A 110 13.16 5.69 -18.82
N CYS A 111 12.73 4.45 -18.62
CA CYS A 111 11.55 3.85 -19.26
C CYS A 111 10.24 4.19 -18.54
N LEU A 112 10.29 4.64 -17.27
CA LEU A 112 9.12 4.86 -16.44
C LEU A 112 8.38 6.16 -16.83
N PRO A 113 7.11 6.09 -17.26
CA PRO A 113 6.34 7.26 -17.64
C PRO A 113 6.05 8.24 -16.49
N HIS A 114 5.75 9.49 -16.82
CA HIS A 114 5.22 10.43 -15.83
C HIS A 114 3.98 9.89 -15.13
N GLY A 115 3.91 10.09 -13.81
CA GLY A 115 2.86 9.59 -12.94
C GLY A 115 2.92 8.08 -12.69
N SER A 116 4.04 7.41 -13.00
CA SER A 116 4.24 6.02 -12.61
C SER A 116 4.19 5.85 -11.09
N ILE A 117 3.63 4.74 -10.64
CA ILE A 117 3.69 4.34 -9.23
C ILE A 117 4.94 3.48 -9.06
N ILE A 118 5.89 3.96 -8.26
CA ILE A 118 7.09 3.23 -7.89
C ILE A 118 6.92 2.76 -6.45
N TYR A 119 6.96 1.46 -6.23
CA TYR A 119 7.04 0.90 -4.89
C TYR A 119 8.48 0.59 -4.54
N VAL A 120 8.92 1.00 -3.36
CA VAL A 120 10.25 0.70 -2.84
C VAL A 120 10.09 0.03 -1.49
N ARG A 121 10.62 -1.19 -1.35
CA ARG A 121 10.66 -1.84 -0.05
C ARG A 121 11.52 -0.99 0.89
N ILE A 122 11.01 -0.71 2.10
CA ILE A 122 11.60 0.33 2.95
C ILE A 122 13.07 0.06 3.33
N TRP A 123 13.51 -1.20 3.34
CA TRP A 123 14.90 -1.56 3.67
C TRP A 123 15.93 -1.14 2.61
N VAL A 124 15.50 -0.94 1.36
CA VAL A 124 16.38 -0.55 0.24
C VAL A 124 16.13 0.88 -0.22
N ILE A 125 15.47 1.70 0.62
CA ILE A 125 15.09 3.07 0.25
C ILE A 125 16.29 3.98 0.04
N ASN A 126 17.36 3.80 0.82
CA ASN A 126 18.60 4.59 0.68
C ASN A 126 19.25 4.26 -0.67
N GLU A 127 19.41 2.97 -0.97
CA GLU A 127 19.94 2.48 -2.26
C GLU A 127 19.11 2.99 -3.45
N PHE A 128 17.79 3.07 -3.30
CA PHE A 128 16.92 3.67 -4.32
C PHE A 128 17.25 5.15 -4.55
N PHE A 129 17.40 5.95 -3.49
CA PHE A 129 17.75 7.37 -3.64
C PHE A 129 19.17 7.59 -4.14
N ASP A 130 20.12 6.73 -3.77
CA ASP A 130 21.52 6.84 -4.18
C ASP A 130 21.75 6.36 -5.62
N HIS A 131 21.09 5.28 -6.04
CA HIS A 131 21.42 4.57 -7.29
C HIS A 131 20.34 4.61 -8.36
N VAL A 132 19.09 4.97 -8.02
CA VAL A 132 17.96 4.96 -8.97
C VAL A 132 17.39 6.36 -9.18
N TYR A 133 17.10 7.09 -8.10
CA TYR A 133 16.48 8.42 -8.16
C TYR A 133 17.18 9.43 -9.07
N PRO A 134 18.53 9.47 -9.16
CA PRO A 134 19.23 10.39 -10.07
C PRO A 134 18.89 10.14 -11.55
N TYR A 135 18.60 8.90 -11.93
CA TYR A 135 18.33 8.49 -13.30
C TYR A 135 16.84 8.61 -13.70
N LEU A 136 15.93 8.79 -12.75
CA LEU A 136 14.51 9.01 -13.02
C LEU A 136 14.33 10.34 -13.77
N GLN A 137 13.68 10.28 -14.94
CA GLN A 137 13.46 11.46 -15.78
C GLN A 137 12.09 12.10 -15.56
N ASN A 138 11.11 11.31 -15.15
CA ASN A 138 9.72 11.73 -15.02
C ASN A 138 9.27 11.75 -13.56
N ASN A 139 8.36 12.67 -13.23
CA ASN A 139 7.76 12.69 -11.91
C ASN A 139 6.94 11.43 -11.65
N PHE A 140 6.94 10.95 -10.42
CA PHE A 140 6.35 9.67 -10.04
C PHE A 140 5.67 9.73 -8.67
N VAL A 141 4.80 8.76 -8.40
CA VAL A 141 4.23 8.52 -7.07
C VAL A 141 5.09 7.48 -6.37
N LEU A 142 5.58 7.79 -5.16
CA LEU A 142 6.38 6.88 -4.36
C LEU A 142 5.49 6.16 -3.34
N VAL A 143 5.66 4.85 -3.22
CA VAL A 143 5.03 4.04 -2.18
C VAL A 143 6.11 3.26 -1.45
N THR A 144 6.14 3.32 -0.12
CA THR A 144 7.09 2.55 0.70
C THR A 144 6.39 1.70 1.74
N GLY A 145 6.87 0.47 1.91
CA GLY A 145 6.29 -0.49 2.85
C GLY A 145 7.11 -1.75 3.05
N GLU A 146 6.48 -2.77 3.62
CA GLU A 146 7.06 -4.11 3.90
C GLU A 146 8.32 -4.05 4.77
N GLY A 147 8.21 -3.30 5.86
CA GLY A 147 9.21 -3.25 6.92
C GLY A 147 8.79 -2.36 8.08
N ASP A 148 9.64 -2.34 9.09
CA ASP A 148 9.37 -1.70 10.38
C ASP A 148 9.94 -0.27 10.47
N LEU A 149 10.68 0.17 9.44
CA LEU A 149 11.29 1.49 9.38
C LEU A 149 10.25 2.58 9.06
N SER A 150 10.51 3.78 9.57
CA SER A 150 9.66 4.95 9.33
C SER A 150 9.72 5.40 7.88
N SER A 151 8.59 5.84 7.34
CA SER A 151 8.50 6.63 6.10
C SER A 151 7.73 7.95 6.36
N PRO A 152 8.07 9.07 5.71
CA PRO A 152 9.13 9.22 4.72
C PRO A 152 10.50 9.18 5.41
N VAL A 153 11.50 8.80 4.62
CA VAL A 153 12.91 9.14 4.86
C VAL A 153 13.32 10.17 3.81
N HIS A 154 14.53 10.71 3.83
CA HIS A 154 15.00 11.60 2.76
C HIS A 154 14.06 12.79 2.44
N MET A 155 13.72 13.57 3.46
CA MET A 155 12.85 14.75 3.33
C MET A 155 13.41 15.77 2.32
N GLU A 156 14.73 15.85 2.20
CA GLU A 156 15.45 16.67 1.22
C GLU A 156 15.02 16.34 -0.23
N HIS A 157 14.72 15.09 -0.55
CA HIS A 157 14.24 14.70 -1.87
C HIS A 157 12.74 14.93 -2.05
N LEU A 158 11.95 14.80 -0.97
CA LEU A 158 10.50 15.02 -1.02
C LEU A 158 10.14 16.50 -1.18
N GLU A 159 10.82 17.37 -0.42
CA GLU A 159 10.48 18.80 -0.32
C GLU A 159 11.33 19.71 -1.22
N SER A 160 12.35 19.17 -1.91
CA SER A 160 13.14 19.96 -2.87
C SER A 160 12.24 20.62 -3.94
N PRO A 161 12.55 21.87 -4.36
CA PRO A 161 11.88 22.52 -5.49
C PRO A 161 11.91 21.68 -6.78
N ASP A 162 13.00 20.92 -6.98
CA ASP A 162 13.20 20.04 -8.14
C ASP A 162 12.79 18.58 -7.87
N SER A 163 12.02 18.35 -6.80
CA SER A 163 11.55 17.01 -6.44
C SER A 163 10.73 16.38 -7.57
N LYS A 164 11.12 15.18 -7.99
CA LYS A 164 10.38 14.34 -8.94
C LYS A 164 9.24 13.57 -8.26
N ILE A 165 9.10 13.67 -6.94
CA ILE A 165 8.05 12.97 -6.19
C ILE A 165 6.76 13.80 -6.26
N ILE A 166 5.75 13.24 -6.92
CA ILE A 166 4.38 13.80 -6.99
C ILE A 166 3.72 13.71 -5.62
N HIS A 167 3.81 12.54 -5.01
CA HIS A 167 3.28 12.23 -3.68
C HIS A 167 3.97 10.96 -3.15
N TRP A 168 4.20 10.88 -1.85
CA TRP A 168 4.77 9.73 -1.17
C TRP A 168 3.77 9.16 -0.16
N PHE A 169 3.40 7.90 -0.36
CA PHE A 169 2.64 7.10 0.58
C PHE A 169 3.58 6.15 1.35
N GLY A 170 3.64 6.25 2.67
CA GLY A 170 4.59 5.46 3.47
C GLY A 170 4.00 4.84 4.73
N GLN A 171 4.49 3.65 5.10
CA GLN A 171 4.12 2.96 6.35
C GLN A 171 5.00 3.41 7.53
N ASN A 172 4.54 3.12 8.76
CA ASN A 172 5.31 3.28 10.01
C ASN A 172 5.86 4.69 10.29
N GLY A 173 5.26 5.72 9.70
CA GLY A 173 5.85 7.04 9.68
C GLY A 173 5.79 7.78 11.01
N GLN A 174 6.96 8.11 11.56
CA GLN A 174 7.13 8.94 12.75
C GLN A 174 7.10 10.45 12.45
N TYR A 175 6.71 10.79 11.23
CA TYR A 175 6.66 12.15 10.72
C TYR A 175 5.28 12.79 10.92
N ASP A 176 5.28 14.07 11.28
CA ASP A 176 4.06 14.87 11.34
C ASP A 176 3.62 15.29 9.93
N VAL A 177 2.50 14.73 9.47
CA VAL A 177 1.93 14.99 8.14
C VAL A 177 1.59 16.46 7.89
N SER A 178 1.41 17.27 8.94
CA SER A 178 1.16 18.71 8.77
C SER A 178 2.33 19.45 8.09
N LYS A 179 3.54 18.86 8.16
CA LYS A 179 4.77 19.44 7.63
C LYS A 179 4.98 19.21 6.13
N SER A 180 4.19 18.36 5.48
CA SER A 180 4.29 18.11 4.04
C SER A 180 2.93 17.90 3.39
N LYS A 181 2.68 18.62 2.30
CA LYS A 181 1.50 18.39 1.43
C LYS A 181 1.68 17.21 0.46
N LYS A 182 2.91 16.67 0.38
CA LYS A 182 3.30 15.60 -0.54
C LYS A 182 3.42 14.24 0.14
N PHE A 183 3.16 14.13 1.45
CA PHE A 183 3.25 12.87 2.17
C PHE A 183 1.90 12.41 2.74
N THR A 184 1.68 11.09 2.80
CA THR A 184 0.52 10.49 3.46
C THR A 184 0.91 9.18 4.12
N HIS A 185 0.62 9.04 5.41
CA HIS A 185 0.71 7.74 6.08
C HIS A 185 -0.24 6.76 5.42
N ILE A 186 0.26 5.57 5.13
CA ILE A 186 -0.56 4.41 4.81
C ILE A 186 -0.41 3.34 5.90
N PRO A 187 -1.49 2.60 6.16
CA PRO A 187 -1.49 1.58 7.20
C PRO A 187 -0.57 0.39 6.89
N ILE A 188 0.00 -0.21 7.94
CA ILE A 188 0.66 -1.52 7.81
C ILE A 188 -0.35 -2.64 7.53
N GLY A 189 -1.59 -2.50 8.03
CA GLY A 189 -2.65 -3.48 7.81
C GLY A 189 -2.38 -4.81 8.50
N ILE A 190 -2.89 -5.90 7.92
CA ILE A 190 -2.57 -7.28 8.34
C ILE A 190 -1.57 -7.91 7.37
N ASN A 191 -1.00 -9.07 7.72
CA ASN A 191 -0.36 -9.92 6.73
C ASN A 191 -1.44 -10.42 5.74
N CYS A 192 -1.17 -10.33 4.44
CA CYS A 192 -2.12 -10.78 3.42
C CYS A 192 -2.38 -12.30 3.46
N TYR A 193 -1.56 -13.13 4.10
CA TYR A 193 -1.71 -14.59 4.07
C TYR A 193 -2.45 -15.10 5.31
N GLU A 194 -1.71 -15.59 6.31
CA GLU A 194 -2.29 -16.34 7.42
C GLU A 194 -3.32 -15.53 8.21
N MET A 195 -3.08 -14.22 8.41
CA MET A 195 -4.02 -13.34 9.13
C MET A 195 -5.30 -13.09 8.32
N ALA A 196 -5.18 -12.81 7.03
CA ALA A 196 -6.34 -12.60 6.17
C ALA A 196 -7.20 -13.86 6.06
N ASP A 197 -6.56 -15.02 5.84
CA ASP A 197 -7.25 -16.32 5.79
C ASP A 197 -7.95 -16.63 7.11
N ALA A 198 -7.28 -16.37 8.24
CA ALA A 198 -7.88 -16.59 9.54
C ALA A 198 -9.07 -15.67 9.78
N ILE A 199 -8.98 -14.37 9.50
CA ILE A 199 -10.10 -13.43 9.63
C ILE A 199 -11.27 -13.85 8.73
N GLN A 200 -10.99 -14.22 7.47
CA GLN A 200 -12.01 -14.68 6.54
C GLN A 200 -12.73 -15.93 7.08
N SER A 201 -11.98 -16.88 7.65
CA SER A 201 -12.53 -18.11 8.22
C SER A 201 -13.48 -17.86 9.42
N ILE A 202 -13.21 -16.83 10.22
CA ILE A 202 -14.10 -16.43 11.34
C ILE A 202 -15.46 -16.00 10.81
N TYR A 203 -15.46 -15.17 9.77
CA TYR A 203 -16.69 -14.62 9.21
C TYR A 203 -17.46 -15.65 8.38
N SER A 204 -16.78 -16.53 7.65
CA SER A 204 -17.45 -17.58 6.87
C SER A 204 -18.25 -18.58 7.71
N GLN A 205 -17.96 -18.71 9.01
CA GLN A 205 -18.69 -19.59 9.92
C GLN A 205 -20.02 -18.99 10.42
N GLN A 206 -20.28 -17.71 10.19
CA GLN A 206 -21.52 -17.06 10.63
C GLN A 206 -22.69 -17.43 9.71
N ARG A 207 -23.80 -17.92 10.30
CA ARG A 207 -24.96 -18.47 9.55
C ARG A 207 -25.55 -17.54 8.48
N ASP A 208 -25.46 -16.23 8.69
CA ASP A 208 -25.97 -15.19 7.77
C ASP A 208 -24.88 -14.50 6.95
N TYR A 209 -23.65 -15.03 6.94
CA TYR A 209 -22.56 -14.46 6.15
C TYR A 209 -22.78 -14.72 4.66
N LYS A 210 -23.55 -13.85 4.02
CA LYS A 210 -23.40 -13.62 2.59
C LYS A 210 -22.09 -12.87 2.41
N LEU A 211 -21.09 -13.51 1.77
CA LEU A 211 -19.97 -12.80 1.15
C LEU A 211 -20.59 -11.67 0.34
N SER A 212 -20.48 -10.45 0.86
CA SER A 212 -21.07 -9.32 0.18
C SER A 212 -20.39 -9.20 -1.18
N PRO A 213 -21.13 -9.01 -2.30
CA PRO A 213 -20.52 -8.81 -3.62
C PRO A 213 -19.48 -7.66 -3.65
N ILE A 214 -19.50 -6.83 -2.61
CA ILE A 214 -18.53 -5.80 -2.21
C ILE A 214 -17.06 -6.30 -2.11
N PHE A 215 -16.83 -7.61 -2.14
CA PHE A 215 -15.48 -8.21 -2.18
C PHE A 215 -14.91 -8.35 -3.60
N TYR A 216 -15.68 -7.97 -4.64
CA TYR A 216 -15.27 -8.08 -6.05
C TYR A 216 -15.21 -6.74 -6.80
N GLU A 217 -15.67 -5.65 -6.18
CA GLU A 217 -15.68 -4.34 -6.83
C GLU A 217 -14.38 -3.59 -6.54
N LEU A 218 -13.59 -3.38 -7.59
CA LEU A 218 -12.39 -2.52 -7.56
C LEU A 218 -12.72 -1.04 -7.25
N ASP A 219 -14.00 -0.69 -7.29
CA ASP A 219 -14.60 0.56 -6.85
C ASP A 219 -15.59 0.24 -5.73
N GLU A 220 -15.46 0.94 -4.60
CA GLU A 220 -16.29 0.74 -3.42
C GLU A 220 -17.76 1.11 -3.69
N PRO A 221 -18.75 0.21 -3.50
CA PRO A 221 -20.10 0.66 -3.28
C PRO A 221 -20.14 1.29 -1.89
N SER A 222 -20.65 2.51 -1.82
CA SER A 222 -20.82 3.25 -0.58
C SER A 222 -21.60 2.42 0.45
N GLY A 223 -20.92 1.84 1.45
CA GLY A 223 -21.64 1.12 2.51
C GLY A 223 -20.95 -0.11 3.09
N TYR A 224 -19.62 -0.16 3.23
CA TYR A 224 -19.02 -1.20 4.07
C TYR A 224 -19.54 -1.06 5.50
N ILE A 225 -20.30 -2.06 5.95
CA ILE A 225 -20.78 -2.20 7.31
C ILE A 225 -19.97 -3.32 7.94
N GLN A 226 -19.20 -2.97 8.97
CA GLN A 226 -18.50 -3.97 9.76
C GLN A 226 -19.54 -4.79 10.58
N PRO A 227 -19.40 -6.13 10.65
CA PRO A 227 -20.17 -6.94 11.60
C PRO A 227 -19.97 -6.45 13.04
N GLN A 228 -21.05 -6.17 13.75
CA GLN A 228 -21.04 -5.46 15.05
C GLN A 228 -21.20 -6.41 16.26
N ASP A 229 -20.54 -7.57 16.22
CA ASP A 229 -20.77 -8.66 17.18
C ASP A 229 -20.32 -8.33 18.61
N VAL A 230 -19.11 -7.78 18.79
CA VAL A 230 -18.57 -7.42 20.12
C VAL A 230 -19.35 -6.24 20.68
N SER A 231 -19.75 -5.33 19.81
CA SER A 231 -20.48 -4.11 20.15
C SER A 231 -21.89 -4.41 20.66
N ASN A 232 -22.58 -5.36 20.00
CA ASN A 232 -23.84 -5.91 20.47
C ASN A 232 -23.66 -6.60 21.83
N ARG A 233 -22.71 -7.55 21.91
CA ARG A 233 -22.42 -8.30 23.14
C ARG A 233 -22.17 -7.38 24.34
N ALA A 234 -21.38 -6.32 24.14
CA ALA A 234 -21.07 -5.34 25.17
C ALA A 234 -22.27 -4.56 25.72
N LEU A 235 -23.39 -4.49 24.99
CA LEU A 235 -24.61 -3.82 25.43
C LEU A 235 -25.71 -4.79 25.87
N THR A 236 -25.68 -6.04 25.42
CA THR A 236 -26.73 -7.04 25.69
C THR A 236 -26.34 -8.07 26.74
N THR A 237 -25.07 -8.15 27.12
CA THR A 237 -24.56 -9.10 28.13
C THR A 237 -23.72 -8.39 29.17
N ASN A 238 -23.78 -8.87 30.41
CA ASN A 238 -22.81 -8.46 31.43
C ASN A 238 -21.45 -9.07 31.07
N ILE A 239 -20.47 -8.22 30.85
CA ILE A 239 -19.10 -8.64 30.61
C ILE A 239 -18.40 -8.76 31.96
N GLU A 240 -17.85 -9.93 32.23
CA GLU A 240 -17.05 -10.14 33.44
C GLU A 240 -15.89 -9.18 33.47
N LYS A 241 -15.61 -8.65 34.65
CA LYS A 241 -14.62 -7.59 34.85
C LYS A 241 -13.25 -8.00 34.31
N GLU A 242 -12.84 -9.24 34.57
CA GLU A 242 -11.56 -9.83 34.16
C GLU A 242 -11.41 -9.95 32.63
N ASP A 243 -12.51 -9.85 31.88
CA ASP A 243 -12.59 -10.04 30.44
C ASP A 243 -12.69 -8.72 29.64
N LEU A 244 -12.37 -7.58 30.26
CA LEU A 244 -12.39 -6.29 29.56
C LEU A 244 -11.23 -6.11 28.58
N VAL A 245 -9.99 -6.31 29.03
CA VAL A 245 -8.79 -6.01 28.22
C VAL A 245 -7.94 -7.26 28.01
N LEU A 246 -7.76 -7.63 26.75
CA LEU A 246 -6.84 -8.68 26.36
C LEU A 246 -5.43 -8.14 26.09
N ILE A 247 -4.43 -8.81 26.67
CA ILE A 247 -3.02 -8.68 26.32
C ILE A 247 -2.53 -10.02 25.76
N ASN A 248 -2.18 -10.06 24.47
CA ASN A 248 -1.69 -11.30 23.84
C ASN A 248 -0.47 -11.10 22.92
N PHE A 249 0.51 -10.32 23.35
CA PHE A 249 1.68 -10.03 22.52
C PHE A 249 2.98 -10.59 23.06
N ASP A 250 3.92 -10.82 22.16
CA ASP A 250 5.28 -11.15 22.54
C ASP A 250 5.94 -9.91 23.16
N LYS A 251 6.43 -10.08 24.39
CA LYS A 251 7.04 -9.04 25.22
C LYS A 251 8.37 -8.48 24.65
N GLY A 252 9.03 -9.18 23.74
CA GLY A 252 10.33 -8.80 23.15
C GLY A 252 10.23 -8.11 21.79
N THR A 253 9.04 -8.00 21.21
CA THR A 253 8.84 -7.59 19.80
C THR A 253 8.58 -6.09 19.61
N ASP A 254 9.35 -5.25 20.27
CA ASP A 254 9.27 -3.77 20.14
C ASP A 254 10.60 -3.01 20.21
N LYS A 255 11.71 -3.73 20.49
CA LYS A 255 13.09 -3.22 20.67
C LYS A 255 13.26 -2.14 21.75
N SER A 256 12.18 -1.69 22.39
CA SER A 256 12.17 -0.54 23.30
C SER A 256 11.96 -0.91 24.76
N GLY A 257 11.48 -2.13 25.00
CA GLY A 257 11.13 -2.59 26.33
C GLY A 257 9.74 -2.16 26.80
N LEU A 258 8.99 -1.35 26.05
CA LEU A 258 7.60 -0.98 26.36
C LEU A 258 6.74 -2.24 26.56
N ARG A 259 6.78 -3.21 25.64
CA ARG A 259 6.00 -4.44 25.75
C ARG A 259 6.38 -5.27 27.00
N SER A 260 7.67 -5.36 27.30
CA SER A 260 8.17 -6.04 28.50
C SER A 260 7.74 -5.32 29.79
N HIS A 261 7.76 -3.99 29.78
CA HIS A 261 7.32 -3.17 30.90
C HIS A 261 5.81 -3.31 31.17
N ILE A 262 4.99 -3.24 30.11
CA ILE A 262 3.55 -3.50 30.19
C ILE A 262 3.29 -4.90 30.76
N TRP A 263 3.98 -5.92 30.26
CA TRP A 263 3.80 -7.29 30.75
C TRP A 263 4.14 -7.42 32.24
N LYS A 264 5.25 -6.81 32.67
CA LYS A 264 5.66 -6.81 34.08
C LYS A 264 4.63 -6.13 34.97
N ASN A 265 4.07 -5.00 34.55
CA ASN A 265 3.18 -4.19 35.39
C ASN A 265 1.72 -4.65 35.36
N LEU A 266 1.20 -5.06 34.21
CA LEU A 266 -0.20 -5.45 34.04
C LEU A 266 -0.45 -6.96 34.18
N CYS A 267 0.52 -7.81 33.82
CA CYS A 267 0.29 -9.26 33.78
C CYS A 267 0.83 -10.03 34.99
N MET A 268 1.96 -9.59 35.57
CA MET A 268 2.63 -10.35 36.63
C MET A 268 2.21 -9.97 38.04
N LYS A 269 1.65 -8.78 38.27
CA LYS A 269 1.26 -8.29 39.62
C LYS A 269 -0.14 -8.74 40.05
N LYS A 270 -0.46 -10.03 39.89
CA LYS A 270 -1.86 -10.55 39.88
C LYS A 270 -2.62 -10.66 41.22
N LYS A 271 -2.10 -10.20 42.36
CA LYS A 271 -2.83 -10.29 43.65
C LYS A 271 -3.01 -9.00 44.45
N SER A 272 -2.45 -7.88 43.99
CA SER A 272 -2.60 -6.56 44.64
C SER A 272 -2.64 -5.39 43.65
N SER A 273 -2.82 -5.65 42.36
CA SER A 273 -2.78 -4.59 41.34
C SER A 273 -4.17 -4.04 41.01
N ASN A 274 -4.21 -2.75 40.71
CA ASN A 274 -5.40 -2.02 40.24
C ASN A 274 -5.88 -2.45 38.83
N TYR A 275 -5.42 -3.58 38.29
CA TYR A 275 -5.60 -4.02 36.90
C TYR A 275 -6.26 -5.40 36.79
N THR A 276 -7.22 -5.68 37.68
CA THR A 276 -7.97 -6.96 37.69
C THR A 276 -8.78 -7.18 36.40
N PHE A 277 -9.06 -6.11 35.66
CA PHE A 277 -9.75 -6.12 34.37
C PHE A 277 -8.91 -6.57 33.17
N VAL A 278 -7.66 -6.96 33.40
CA VAL A 278 -6.71 -7.34 32.36
C VAL A 278 -6.51 -8.85 32.35
N THR A 279 -6.77 -9.47 31.20
CA THR A 279 -6.42 -10.86 30.93
C THR A 279 -5.19 -10.93 30.03
N CYS A 280 -4.14 -11.57 30.53
CA CYS A 280 -2.90 -11.78 29.78
C CYS A 280 -2.76 -13.24 29.33
N ILE A 281 -2.58 -13.43 28.03
CA ILE A 281 -2.39 -14.73 27.40
C ILE A 281 -1.06 -14.69 26.64
N SER A 282 -0.14 -15.59 27.01
CA SER A 282 1.15 -15.69 26.31
C SER A 282 0.91 -16.02 24.84
N LYS A 283 1.54 -15.28 23.95
CA LYS A 283 1.59 -15.58 22.52
C LYS A 283 3.02 -15.99 22.18
N PRO A 284 3.28 -17.21 21.71
CA PRO A 284 4.61 -17.57 21.24
C PRO A 284 5.00 -16.66 20.06
N GLY A 285 6.25 -16.21 20.02
CA GLY A 285 6.77 -15.42 18.91
C GLY A 285 6.81 -16.22 17.60
N GLY A 286 6.69 -15.53 16.46
CA GLY A 286 6.74 -16.13 15.11
C GLY A 286 5.54 -15.81 14.23
N VAL A 287 5.74 -15.88 12.90
CA VAL A 287 4.75 -15.53 11.86
C VAL A 287 3.77 -16.68 11.58
N GLN A 288 4.17 -17.92 11.84
CA GLN A 288 3.36 -19.11 11.60
C GLN A 288 2.69 -19.59 12.89
N ILE A 289 1.57 -18.95 13.22
CA ILE A 289 0.77 -19.33 14.38
C ILE A 289 -0.16 -20.45 13.93
N LYS A 290 0.16 -21.69 14.34
CA LYS A 290 -0.79 -22.80 14.23
C LYS A 290 -2.09 -22.39 14.91
N GLU A 291 -3.22 -22.52 14.19
CA GLU A 291 -4.58 -22.25 14.68
C GLU A 291 -4.92 -20.77 14.95
N LEU A 292 -4.47 -19.85 14.10
CA LEU A 292 -4.84 -18.44 14.17
C LEU A 292 -6.37 -18.16 14.23
N PRO A 293 -7.25 -18.90 13.52
CA PRO A 293 -8.70 -18.76 13.69
C PRO A 293 -9.17 -18.98 15.13
N LYS A 294 -8.77 -20.08 15.79
CA LYS A 294 -9.15 -20.34 17.19
C LYS A 294 -8.65 -19.25 18.13
N LEU A 295 -7.46 -18.71 17.86
CA LEU A 295 -6.94 -17.57 18.61
C LEU A 295 -7.84 -16.34 18.44
N TYR A 296 -8.30 -16.04 17.23
CA TYR A 296 -9.22 -14.95 16.97
C TYR A 296 -10.60 -15.17 17.60
N GLU A 297 -11.18 -16.37 17.53
CA GLU A 297 -12.46 -16.70 18.19
C GLU A 297 -12.40 -16.43 19.69
N ARG A 298 -11.32 -16.87 20.36
CA ARG A 298 -11.07 -16.58 21.77
C ARG A 298 -10.91 -15.07 22.00
N ASN A 299 -10.11 -14.39 21.18
CA ASN A 299 -9.83 -12.97 21.37
C ASN A 299 -11.08 -12.10 21.22
N ARG A 300 -12.05 -12.51 20.40
CA ARG A 300 -13.34 -11.82 20.23
C ARG A 300 -14.22 -11.85 21.48
N GLN A 301 -13.88 -12.67 22.48
CA GLN A 301 -14.50 -12.64 23.80
C GLN A 301 -14.09 -11.43 24.63
N TYR A 302 -13.11 -10.64 24.21
CA TYR A 302 -12.68 -9.43 24.93
C TYR A 302 -13.11 -8.17 24.16
N PRO A 303 -13.72 -7.16 24.82
CA PRO A 303 -14.06 -5.89 24.17
C PRO A 303 -12.86 -5.10 23.70
N PHE A 304 -11.79 -5.10 24.49
CA PHE A 304 -10.57 -4.34 24.21
C PHE A 304 -9.38 -5.25 23.96
N TRP A 305 -8.52 -4.82 23.04
CA TRP A 305 -7.25 -5.49 22.76
C TRP A 305 -6.08 -4.50 22.84
N LEU A 306 -5.17 -4.73 23.77
CA LEU A 306 -4.01 -3.87 23.95
C LEU A 306 -3.02 -4.03 22.79
N SER A 307 -2.80 -2.93 22.06
CA SER A 307 -1.99 -2.89 20.84
C SER A 307 -0.89 -1.83 20.92
N PRO A 308 0.11 -1.99 21.82
CA PRO A 308 1.31 -1.18 21.77
C PRO A 308 2.07 -1.44 20.48
N ARG A 309 2.87 -0.45 20.08
CA ARG A 309 3.80 -0.55 18.95
C ARG A 309 4.60 -1.85 18.94
N GLY A 310 4.88 -2.33 17.75
CA GLY A 310 5.77 -3.46 17.52
C GLY A 310 7.21 -3.00 17.29
N ASN A 311 7.91 -3.71 16.40
CA ASN A 311 9.20 -3.26 15.88
C ASN A 311 9.09 -1.87 15.23
N GLY A 312 8.01 -1.63 14.49
CA GLY A 312 7.58 -0.31 14.02
C GLY A 312 6.50 0.30 14.92
N ILE A 313 6.18 1.58 14.69
CA ILE A 313 5.15 2.29 15.45
C ILE A 313 3.71 1.87 15.06
N ASP A 314 3.51 1.36 13.85
CA ASP A 314 2.26 0.69 13.43
C ASP A 314 2.33 -0.79 13.83
N CYS A 315 1.19 -1.38 14.16
CA CYS A 315 1.12 -2.77 14.59
C CYS A 315 0.00 -3.51 13.87
N HIS A 316 0.33 -4.67 13.28
CA HIS A 316 -0.66 -5.57 12.68
C HIS A 316 -1.84 -5.85 13.61
N ARG A 317 -1.59 -5.99 14.91
CA ARG A 317 -2.63 -6.26 15.91
C ARG A 317 -3.72 -5.19 15.96
N THR A 318 -3.36 -3.93 15.72
CA THR A 318 -4.35 -2.84 15.67
C THR A 318 -5.36 -3.11 14.56
N TRP A 319 -4.88 -3.53 13.40
CA TRP A 319 -5.70 -3.88 12.24
C TRP A 319 -6.44 -5.21 12.44
N GLU A 320 -5.79 -6.24 13.00
CA GLU A 320 -6.45 -7.51 13.38
C GLU A 320 -7.65 -7.25 14.32
N ALA A 321 -7.46 -6.46 15.38
CA ALA A 321 -8.52 -6.11 16.32
C ALA A 321 -9.66 -5.39 15.61
N LEU A 322 -9.32 -4.37 14.80
CA LEU A 322 -10.31 -3.64 14.01
C LEU A 322 -11.06 -4.55 13.06
N TYR A 323 -10.44 -5.53 12.41
CA TYR A 323 -11.17 -6.46 11.54
C TYR A 323 -12.07 -7.43 12.30
N LEU A 324 -11.76 -7.76 13.56
CA LEU A 324 -12.48 -8.74 14.37
C LEU A 324 -13.59 -8.12 15.26
N ASP A 325 -13.90 -6.84 15.04
CA ASP A 325 -14.80 -5.99 15.85
C ASP A 325 -14.32 -5.76 17.29
N ILE A 326 -13.04 -5.93 17.57
CA ILE A 326 -12.45 -5.67 18.89
C ILE A 326 -11.89 -4.24 18.92
N ILE A 327 -12.08 -3.50 20.03
CA ILE A 327 -11.62 -2.11 20.15
C ILE A 327 -10.12 -2.10 20.51
N PRO A 328 -9.20 -1.71 19.61
CA PRO A 328 -7.79 -1.62 19.97
C PRO A 328 -7.54 -0.44 20.92
N ILE A 329 -6.66 -0.68 21.89
CA ILE A 329 -6.07 0.36 22.74
C ILE A 329 -4.63 0.59 22.24
N VAL A 330 -4.35 1.78 21.72
CA VAL A 330 -3.07 2.16 21.09
C VAL A 330 -2.43 3.34 21.79
N TRP A 331 -1.12 3.51 21.59
CA TRP A 331 -0.40 4.67 22.10
C TRP A 331 -0.52 5.85 21.15
N ASN A 332 -0.71 7.04 21.69
CA ASN A 332 -0.69 8.31 20.98
C ASN A 332 0.62 8.46 20.19
N ASN A 333 0.53 8.63 18.87
CA ASN A 333 1.68 8.88 18.00
C ASN A 333 1.26 9.53 16.66
N SER A 334 2.22 9.72 15.75
CA SER A 334 2.02 10.34 14.42
C SER A 334 1.00 9.61 13.53
N LEU A 335 0.71 8.33 13.80
CA LEU A 335 -0.25 7.52 13.05
C LEU A 335 -1.69 7.68 13.52
N ASN A 336 -1.98 8.53 14.51
CA ASN A 336 -3.36 8.79 14.94
C ASN A 336 -4.29 9.17 13.78
N ILE A 337 -3.76 9.82 12.75
CA ILE A 337 -4.51 10.17 11.53
C ILE A 337 -5.09 8.94 10.80
N LEU A 338 -4.44 7.79 10.90
CA LEU A 338 -4.95 6.53 10.36
C LEU A 338 -6.18 6.04 11.13
N TYR A 339 -6.26 6.35 12.42
CA TYR A 339 -7.32 5.92 13.34
C TYR A 339 -8.46 6.93 13.47
N GLU A 340 -8.33 8.11 12.88
CA GLU A 340 -9.37 9.13 12.92
C GLU A 340 -10.69 8.57 12.39
N ASN A 341 -11.78 8.74 13.16
CA ASN A 341 -13.09 8.17 12.86
C ASN A 341 -13.10 6.64 12.71
N LEU A 342 -12.23 5.93 13.42
CA LEU A 342 -12.32 4.49 13.68
C LEU A 342 -12.53 4.22 15.18
N PRO A 343 -13.11 3.06 15.56
CA PRO A 343 -13.35 2.72 16.97
C PRO A 343 -12.04 2.30 17.66
N VAL A 344 -11.19 3.27 17.97
CA VAL A 344 -9.87 3.08 18.60
C VAL A 344 -9.79 3.91 19.88
N VAL A 345 -9.22 3.33 20.94
CA VAL A 345 -8.89 4.07 22.16
C VAL A 345 -7.41 4.45 22.11
N ILE A 346 -7.13 5.75 22.16
CA ILE A 346 -5.77 6.29 22.13
C ILE A 346 -5.40 6.74 23.54
N ILE A 347 -4.27 6.28 24.06
CA ILE A 347 -3.73 6.61 25.39
C ILE A 347 -2.31 7.15 25.27
N ASN A 348 -1.84 7.94 26.22
CA ASN A 348 -0.41 8.31 26.31
C ASN A 348 0.38 7.28 27.13
N ASN A 349 -0.25 6.73 28.17
CA ASN A 349 0.33 5.73 29.07
C ASN A 349 -0.71 4.67 29.49
N TYR A 350 -0.26 3.43 29.75
CA TYR A 350 -1.12 2.36 30.26
C TYR A 350 -1.70 2.66 31.65
N GLU A 351 -1.10 3.57 32.42
CA GLU A 351 -1.58 4.01 33.74
C GLU A 351 -2.90 4.79 33.66
N GLU A 352 -3.29 5.28 32.48
CA GLU A 352 -4.59 5.89 32.24
C GLU A 352 -5.74 4.85 32.28
N LEU A 353 -5.40 3.56 32.15
CA LEU A 353 -6.39 2.50 32.10
C LEU A 353 -6.95 2.20 33.49
N ASN A 354 -8.26 2.34 33.63
CA ASN A 354 -9.04 1.82 34.75
C ASN A 354 -10.43 1.39 34.25
N GLU A 355 -11.13 0.62 35.08
CA GLU A 355 -12.43 0.02 34.74
C GLU A 355 -13.47 1.04 34.31
N ASN A 356 -13.61 2.14 35.06
CA ASN A 356 -14.64 3.14 34.80
C ASN A 356 -14.43 3.76 33.40
N ILE A 357 -13.20 4.16 33.09
CA ILE A 357 -12.86 4.73 31.77
C ILE A 357 -13.11 3.71 30.66
N LEU A 358 -12.77 2.44 30.88
CA LEU A 358 -12.98 1.39 29.89
C LEU A 358 -14.47 1.13 29.62
N TYR A 359 -15.30 1.06 30.67
CA TYR A 359 -16.75 0.91 30.52
C TYR A 359 -17.40 2.13 29.86
N GLU A 360 -16.97 3.34 30.21
CA GLU A 360 -17.43 4.57 29.54
C GLU A 360 -17.10 4.54 28.05
N LYS A 361 -15.86 4.21 27.69
CA LYS A 361 -15.44 4.10 26.29
C LYS A 361 -16.15 2.98 25.55
N LEU A 362 -16.37 1.84 26.20
CA LEU A 362 -17.11 0.72 25.62
C LEU A 362 -18.55 1.13 25.31
N ASN A 363 -19.24 1.77 26.27
CA ASN A 363 -20.60 2.25 26.09
C ASN A 363 -20.68 3.32 24.98
N GLU A 364 -19.74 4.28 24.97
CA GLU A 364 -19.64 5.33 23.96
C GLU A 364 -19.50 4.74 22.55
N ILE A 365 -18.53 3.85 22.36
CA ILE A 365 -18.21 3.24 21.07
C ILE A 365 -19.36 2.31 20.62
N SER A 366 -19.87 1.46 21.49
CA SER A 366 -20.94 0.51 21.16
C SER A 366 -22.23 1.24 20.75
N LYS A 367 -22.62 2.32 21.46
CA LYS A 367 -23.75 3.16 21.07
C LYS A 367 -23.55 3.82 19.70
N LYS A 368 -22.35 4.33 19.40
CA LYS A 368 -22.03 4.92 18.09
C LYS A 368 -22.16 3.88 16.98
N LYS A 369 -21.60 2.69 17.16
CA LYS A 369 -21.67 1.59 16.18
C LYS A 369 -23.11 1.18 15.88
N LEU A 370 -23.95 1.03 16.91
CA LEU A 370 -25.35 0.60 16.79
C LEU A 370 -26.34 1.72 16.42
N SER A 371 -25.90 2.97 16.35
CA SER A 371 -26.79 4.12 16.12
C SER A 371 -27.47 4.15 14.74
N GLY A 372 -27.10 3.26 13.81
CA GLY A 372 -27.54 3.28 12.41
C GLY A 372 -26.99 4.45 11.59
N LYS A 373 -26.28 5.39 12.22
CA LYS A 373 -25.61 6.51 11.55
C LYS A 373 -24.21 6.09 11.09
N LYS A 374 -23.78 6.58 9.94
CA LYS A 374 -22.39 6.41 9.46
C LYS A 374 -21.41 7.30 10.25
N VAL A 375 -21.16 6.95 11.51
CA VAL A 375 -20.24 7.67 12.41
C VAL A 375 -18.79 7.29 12.14
N TYR A 376 -18.52 6.01 11.94
CA TYR A 376 -17.18 5.49 11.69
C TYR A 376 -16.90 5.35 10.18
N GLN A 377 -15.66 5.67 9.79
CA GLN A 377 -15.15 5.59 8.43
C GLN A 377 -14.51 4.22 8.16
N TYR A 378 -15.32 3.17 8.26
CA TYR A 378 -14.85 1.80 8.09
C TYR A 378 -14.28 1.50 6.69
N GLU A 379 -14.52 2.37 5.70
CA GLU A 379 -13.83 2.33 4.41
C GLU A 379 -12.30 2.32 4.54
N LYS A 380 -11.72 2.90 5.60
CA LYS A 380 -10.27 2.88 5.87
C LYS A 380 -9.73 1.46 6.13
N LEU A 381 -10.60 0.51 6.47
CA LEU A 381 -10.24 -0.91 6.60
C LEU A 381 -10.22 -1.64 5.24
N ARG A 382 -10.51 -0.97 4.13
CA ARG A 382 -10.56 -1.60 2.81
C ARG A 382 -9.37 -1.19 1.96
N ASN A 383 -8.75 -2.16 1.29
CA ASN A 383 -7.68 -1.88 0.33
C ASN A 383 -8.15 -0.91 -0.78
N ALA A 384 -9.41 -1.04 -1.22
CA ALA A 384 -10.01 -0.19 -2.25
C ALA A 384 -9.90 1.32 -1.92
N TYR A 385 -10.12 1.70 -0.66
CA TYR A 385 -10.01 3.09 -0.20
C TYR A 385 -8.62 3.66 -0.46
N TRP A 386 -7.58 2.98 0.03
CA TRP A 386 -6.20 3.42 -0.10
C TRP A 386 -5.69 3.35 -1.54
N ARG A 387 -6.07 2.29 -2.26
CA ARG A 387 -5.80 2.14 -3.68
C ARG A 387 -6.32 3.35 -4.46
N ARG A 388 -7.55 3.81 -4.20
CA ARG A 388 -8.14 5.00 -4.83
C ARG A 388 -7.30 6.25 -4.55
N LEU A 389 -6.87 6.45 -3.30
CA LEU A 389 -6.01 7.60 -2.94
C LEU A 389 -4.69 7.60 -3.73
N ILE A 390 -4.02 6.46 -3.82
CA ILE A 390 -2.74 6.34 -4.55
C ILE A 390 -2.96 6.54 -6.06
N LEU A 391 -3.97 5.89 -6.63
CA LEU A 391 -4.30 6.01 -8.05
C LEU A 391 -4.68 7.43 -8.46
N ASN A 392 -5.35 8.18 -7.57
CA ASN A 392 -5.71 9.56 -7.81
C ASN A 392 -4.50 10.50 -7.93
N LYS A 393 -3.33 10.08 -7.46
CA LYS A 393 -2.06 10.81 -7.61
C LYS A 393 -1.25 10.37 -8.83
N SER A 394 -1.63 9.27 -9.49
CA SER A 394 -0.84 8.65 -10.55
C SER A 394 -1.42 8.87 -11.95
N ARG A 395 -0.70 8.39 -12.97
CA ARG A 395 -1.14 8.37 -14.38
C ARG A 395 -2.43 7.57 -14.61
N HIS A 396 -2.86 6.80 -13.61
CA HIS A 396 -4.05 5.96 -13.66
C HIS A 396 -5.35 6.68 -13.24
N ARG A 397 -5.29 7.97 -12.90
CA ARG A 397 -6.40 8.84 -12.40
C ARG A 397 -7.65 8.94 -13.30
N LYS A 398 -7.66 8.42 -14.54
CA LYS A 398 -8.71 8.72 -15.55
C LYS A 398 -9.28 7.55 -16.36
N LYS A 399 -9.02 6.29 -16.02
CA LYS A 399 -9.56 5.16 -16.83
C LYS A 399 -11.01 4.82 -16.42
N LYS A 400 -11.95 5.01 -17.37
CA LYS A 400 -13.40 4.67 -17.29
C LYS A 400 -13.72 3.22 -16.85
N SER A 401 -12.74 2.32 -16.87
CA SER A 401 -12.86 0.93 -16.43
C SER A 401 -11.53 0.47 -15.82
N ILE A 402 -11.55 0.07 -14.55
CA ILE A 402 -10.37 -0.41 -13.83
C ILE A 402 -9.79 -1.68 -14.49
N TYR A 403 -10.64 -2.55 -15.06
CA TYR A 403 -10.26 -3.80 -15.71
C TYR A 403 -9.55 -3.63 -17.07
N LYS A 404 -9.59 -2.42 -17.66
CA LYS A 404 -8.87 -2.10 -18.92
C LYS A 404 -7.50 -1.47 -18.68
N ARG A 405 -6.98 -1.57 -17.46
CA ARG A 405 -5.68 -1.02 -17.09
C ARG A 405 -4.57 -1.96 -17.52
N THR A 406 -3.94 -1.65 -18.65
CA THR A 406 -2.62 -2.18 -18.98
C THR A 406 -1.61 -1.66 -17.94
N LYS A 407 -1.21 -2.49 -16.96
CA LYS A 407 -0.13 -2.18 -16.02
C LYS A 407 1.24 -2.45 -16.65
N ARG A 408 1.45 -1.99 -17.88
CA ARG A 408 2.79 -2.00 -18.47
C ARG A 408 3.57 -0.90 -17.79
N CYS A 409 4.64 -1.25 -17.09
CA CYS A 409 5.48 -0.25 -16.42
C CYS A 409 6.18 0.70 -17.41
N TRP A 410 6.22 0.33 -18.69
CA TRP A 410 6.67 1.13 -19.82
C TRP A 410 5.47 1.58 -20.68
N SER A 411 5.67 2.63 -21.49
CA SER A 411 4.69 3.28 -22.39
C SER A 411 3.72 4.29 -21.73
N ALA A 412 4.10 5.57 -21.82
CA ALA A 412 3.25 6.70 -22.22
C ALA A 412 4.17 7.67 -22.96
N LYS A 413 3.66 8.45 -23.93
CA LYS A 413 4.44 9.35 -24.81
C LYS A 413 5.57 10.06 -24.05
N SER A 414 6.79 9.53 -24.15
CA SER A 414 7.98 10.14 -23.57
C SER A 414 8.34 11.32 -24.47
N THR A 415 8.34 12.53 -23.93
CA THR A 415 8.82 13.75 -24.59
C THR A 415 10.35 13.89 -24.52
N VAL A 416 11.06 12.88 -24.02
CA VAL A 416 12.52 12.91 -23.80
C VAL A 416 13.26 12.60 -25.10
N ASN A 417 14.28 13.41 -25.42
CA ASN A 417 15.14 13.24 -26.60
C ASN A 417 16.32 12.32 -26.27
N TRP A 418 16.23 11.06 -26.69
CA TRP A 418 17.12 9.96 -26.28
C TRP A 418 18.43 9.82 -27.07
N LYS A 419 18.80 10.79 -27.93
CA LYS A 419 20.03 10.73 -28.74
C LYS A 419 21.34 10.65 -27.94
N GLN A 420 21.31 10.90 -26.63
CA GLN A 420 22.50 10.96 -25.78
C GLN A 420 22.83 9.65 -25.03
N TYR A 421 21.98 8.61 -25.10
CA TYR A 421 22.06 7.47 -24.17
C TYR A 421 22.00 6.09 -24.81
N LEU A 422 22.11 5.99 -26.13
CA LEU A 422 22.36 4.69 -26.78
C LEU A 422 23.87 4.40 -26.66
N PRO A 423 24.29 3.26 -26.08
CA PRO A 423 25.63 2.76 -26.36
C PRO A 423 25.69 2.43 -27.85
N PHE A 424 26.77 2.87 -28.51
CA PHE A 424 27.06 2.57 -29.91
C PHE A 424 27.08 1.07 -30.19
#